data_AF-A0A8B6BFL1-F1
#
_entry.id   AF-A0A8B6BFL1-F1
#
_cell.length_a   1.000
_cell.length_b   1.000
_cell.length_c   1.000
_cell.angle_alpha   90.00
_cell.angle_beta   90.00
_cell.angle_gamma   90.00
#
_symmetry.space_group_name_H-M   'P 1'
#
loop_
_entity.id
_entity.type
_entity.pdbx_description
1 polymer ?
#
loop_
_entity_poly.entity_id
_entity_poly.type
_entity_poly.pdbx_seq_one_letter_code
_entity_poly.pdbx_strand_id
1 'polypeptide(L)'
;MNGSLLPPQLIYQGKTDRSLPKGFDFPDNWDVTSTETHWSNEDTMIRFVDKVILPYVEGIIEDLPLSQKNQKAVAIFDVYRAHTGEKLLSHLKKNDIIPLFVPAACTDKLQPLDLSVNREYKEQLKSNFHDWYSAQVVQQLNHQEDITGERAPKVIVDLKTSIMKPIHAQWVVSTHQIISTRTDLIKSGFRKAGLL
;
A
#
# COMPACT_ATOMS: atom_id res chain seq x y z
N MET A 1 14.78 10.13 -12.16
CA MET A 1 13.73 9.65 -11.23
C MET A 1 13.46 10.70 -10.15
N ASN A 2 12.23 11.21 -10.01
CA ASN A 2 11.91 12.30 -9.06
C ASN A 2 11.63 11.79 -7.62
N GLY A 3 11.43 10.49 -7.43
CA GLY A 3 11.15 9.88 -6.12
C GLY A 3 9.70 10.01 -5.68
N SER A 4 8.75 10.17 -6.61
CA SER A 4 7.32 10.17 -6.30
C SER A 4 6.86 8.81 -5.78
N LEU A 5 6.00 8.82 -4.77
CA LEU A 5 5.34 7.62 -4.26
C LEU A 5 3.93 7.54 -4.83
N LEU A 6 3.64 6.49 -5.60
CA LEU A 6 2.28 6.27 -6.10
C LEU A 6 1.36 5.76 -5.00
N PRO A 7 0.06 6.07 -5.06
CA PRO A 7 -0.94 5.45 -4.19
C PRO A 7 -0.82 3.93 -4.17
N PRO A 8 -0.88 3.28 -2.99
CA PRO A 8 -0.88 1.84 -2.92
C PRO A 8 -2.22 1.27 -3.41
N GLN A 9 -2.20 0.02 -3.89
CA GLN A 9 -3.42 -0.76 -4.02
C GLN A 9 -3.86 -1.29 -2.66
N LEU A 10 -5.13 -1.12 -2.29
CA LEU A 10 -5.71 -1.69 -1.09
C LEU A 10 -6.79 -2.72 -1.45
N ILE A 11 -6.54 -3.97 -1.07
CA ILE A 11 -7.47 -5.08 -1.28
C ILE A 11 -7.95 -5.58 0.08
N TYR A 12 -9.19 -5.26 0.42
CA TYR A 12 -9.82 -5.75 1.65
C TYR A 12 -10.41 -7.15 1.46
N GLN A 13 -10.46 -7.93 2.54
CA GLN A 13 -11.15 -9.22 2.48
C GLN A 13 -12.67 -9.03 2.42
N GLY A 14 -13.30 -9.62 1.40
CA GLY A 14 -14.75 -9.79 1.27
C GLY A 14 -15.24 -9.81 -0.19
N LYS A 15 -16.56 -9.96 -0.37
CA LYS A 15 -17.21 -10.15 -1.69
C LYS A 15 -17.98 -8.94 -2.21
N THR A 16 -18.26 -7.98 -1.34
CA THR A 16 -19.14 -6.84 -1.63
C THR A 16 -18.56 -5.56 -1.04
N ASP A 17 -19.03 -4.40 -1.49
CA ASP A 17 -18.62 -3.08 -0.99
C ASP A 17 -18.82 -2.91 0.53
N ARG A 18 -19.72 -3.70 1.15
CA ARG A 18 -19.86 -3.76 2.61
C ARG A 18 -18.59 -4.21 3.34
N SER A 19 -17.66 -4.80 2.60
CA SER A 19 -16.37 -5.28 3.08
C SER A 19 -15.32 -4.17 3.10
N LEU A 20 -15.58 -3.04 2.46
CA LEU A 20 -14.71 -1.87 2.52
C LEU A 20 -14.87 -1.15 3.87
N PRO A 21 -13.89 -0.32 4.26
CA PRO A 21 -13.99 0.54 5.43
C PRO A 21 -15.24 1.43 5.39
N LYS A 22 -16.12 1.29 6.39
CA LYS A 22 -17.34 2.10 6.47
C LYS A 22 -17.03 3.47 7.07
N GLY A 23 -17.60 4.52 6.48
CA GLY A 23 -17.46 5.89 6.99
C GLY A 23 -16.06 6.47 6.82
N PHE A 24 -15.28 5.93 5.88
CA PHE A 24 -13.98 6.47 5.51
C PHE A 24 -13.91 6.64 3.99
N ASP A 25 -13.66 7.87 3.56
CA ASP A 25 -13.50 8.21 2.15
C ASP A 25 -12.00 8.20 1.80
N PHE A 26 -11.62 7.33 0.87
CA PHE A 26 -10.27 7.30 0.33
C PHE A 26 -10.06 8.41 -0.68
N PRO A 27 -8.80 8.85 -0.91
CA PRO A 27 -8.51 9.75 -2.02
C PRO A 27 -8.89 9.10 -3.36
N ASP A 28 -9.47 9.89 -4.27
CA ASP A 28 -10.06 9.41 -5.53
C ASP A 28 -9.08 8.67 -6.44
N ASN A 29 -7.79 8.99 -6.32
CA ASN A 29 -6.72 8.38 -7.11
C ASN A 29 -6.18 7.06 -6.52
N TRP A 30 -6.79 6.52 -5.46
CA TRP A 30 -6.39 5.25 -4.86
C TRP A 30 -7.19 4.08 -5.46
N ASP A 31 -6.50 2.97 -5.74
CA ASP A 31 -7.18 1.73 -6.08
C ASP A 31 -7.57 0.95 -4.82
N VAL A 32 -8.80 1.17 -4.37
CA VAL A 32 -9.41 0.44 -3.25
C VAL A 32 -10.44 -0.55 -3.76
N THR A 33 -10.32 -1.80 -3.34
CA THR A 33 -11.19 -2.90 -3.77
C THR A 33 -11.27 -3.99 -2.70
N SER A 34 -11.96 -5.09 -3.01
CA SER A 34 -12.01 -6.28 -2.17
C SER A 34 -11.94 -7.57 -2.99
N THR A 35 -11.33 -8.60 -2.42
CA THR A 35 -11.39 -9.98 -2.92
C THR A 35 -11.74 -10.92 -1.76
N GLU A 36 -12.27 -12.11 -2.06
CA GLU A 36 -12.64 -13.09 -1.03
C GLU A 36 -11.45 -13.48 -0.13
N THR A 37 -10.24 -13.47 -0.70
CA THR A 37 -9.01 -13.90 -0.04
C THR A 37 -8.07 -12.76 0.30
N HIS A 38 -8.44 -11.49 0.07
CA HIS A 38 -7.60 -10.27 0.20
C HIS A 38 -6.26 -10.25 -0.57
N TRP A 39 -5.90 -11.34 -1.24
CA TRP A 39 -4.69 -11.41 -2.06
C TRP A 39 -4.89 -10.71 -3.40
N SER A 40 -3.80 -10.15 -3.91
CA SER A 40 -3.74 -9.68 -5.30
C SER A 40 -3.76 -10.88 -6.26
N ASN A 41 -4.40 -10.70 -7.39
CA ASN A 41 -4.44 -11.62 -8.51
C ASN A 41 -4.22 -10.85 -9.82
N GLU A 42 -4.24 -11.57 -10.94
CA GLU A 42 -3.99 -10.97 -12.25
C GLU A 42 -4.98 -9.84 -12.58
N ASP A 43 -6.27 -10.01 -12.29
CA ASP A 43 -7.30 -9.02 -12.58
C ASP A 43 -7.15 -7.78 -11.69
N THR A 44 -6.81 -7.95 -10.41
CA THR A 44 -6.55 -6.80 -9.53
C THR A 44 -5.29 -6.06 -9.93
N MET A 45 -4.25 -6.74 -10.43
CA MET A 45 -3.05 -6.08 -10.94
C MET A 45 -3.32 -5.29 -12.22
N ILE A 46 -4.12 -5.81 -13.15
CA ILE A 46 -4.56 -5.06 -14.34
C ILE A 46 -5.30 -3.80 -13.91
N ARG A 47 -6.22 -3.92 -12.95
CA ARG A 47 -6.93 -2.76 -12.39
C ARG A 47 -5.99 -1.74 -11.76
N PHE A 48 -4.95 -2.17 -11.05
CA PHE A 48 -3.95 -1.26 -10.47
C PHE A 48 -3.14 -0.55 -11.57
N VAL A 49 -2.79 -1.26 -12.64
CA VAL A 49 -2.15 -0.68 -13.82
C VAL A 49 -3.03 0.43 -14.39
N ASP A 50 -4.31 0.14 -14.64
CA ASP A 50 -5.25 1.09 -15.26
C ASP A 50 -5.52 2.31 -14.38
N LYS A 51 -5.66 2.11 -13.07
CA LYS A 51 -6.10 3.18 -12.16
C LYS A 51 -4.96 4.05 -11.63
N VAL A 52 -3.76 3.50 -11.53
CA VAL A 52 -2.66 4.16 -10.82
C VAL A 52 -1.42 4.30 -11.69
N ILE A 53 -0.97 3.21 -12.33
CA ILE A 53 0.31 3.21 -13.05
C ILE A 53 0.19 3.98 -14.36
N LEU A 54 -0.83 3.69 -15.18
CA LEU A 54 -1.00 4.33 -16.49
C LEU A 54 -1.22 5.84 -16.39
N PRO A 55 -2.14 6.36 -15.55
CA PRO A 55 -2.30 7.81 -15.42
C PRO A 55 -1.01 8.53 -15.01
N TYR A 56 -0.20 7.89 -14.15
CA TYR A 56 1.08 8.44 -13.76
C TYR A 56 2.10 8.44 -14.91
N VAL A 57 2.23 7.32 -15.63
CA VAL A 57 3.15 7.19 -16.76
C VAL A 57 2.80 8.19 -17.87
N GLU A 58 1.52 8.31 -18.21
CA GLU A 58 1.02 9.26 -19.21
C GLU A 58 1.33 10.71 -18.80
N GLY A 59 1.04 11.09 -17.55
CA GLY A 59 1.36 12.43 -17.04
C GLY A 59 2.86 12.75 -17.09
N ILE A 60 3.73 11.78 -16.72
CA ILE A 60 5.17 11.97 -16.83
C ILE A 60 5.62 12.13 -18.29
N ILE A 61 5.02 11.40 -19.23
CA ILE A 61 5.35 11.52 -20.66
C ILE A 61 4.91 12.88 -21.21
N GLU A 62 3.73 13.38 -20.79
CA GLU A 62 3.22 14.70 -21.16
C GLU A 62 4.09 15.85 -20.64
N ASP A 63 4.61 15.72 -19.41
CA ASP A 63 5.45 16.73 -18.78
C ASP A 63 6.89 16.79 -19.35
N LEU A 64 7.34 15.72 -20.00
CA LEU A 64 8.69 15.65 -20.56
C LEU A 64 8.76 16.36 -21.92
N PRO A 65 9.79 17.20 -22.18
CA PRO A 65 9.98 17.87 -23.47
C PRO A 65 10.57 16.91 -24.53
N LEU A 66 10.04 15.70 -24.61
CA LEU A 66 10.50 14.63 -25.48
C LEU A 66 9.40 14.30 -26.50
N SER A 67 9.81 13.71 -27.63
CA SER A 67 8.84 13.12 -28.56
C SER A 67 8.00 12.08 -27.81
N GLN A 68 6.68 12.27 -27.78
CA GLN A 68 5.72 11.33 -27.18
C GLN A 68 5.78 9.94 -27.84
N LYS A 69 6.29 9.85 -29.07
CA LYS A 69 6.47 8.56 -29.75
C LYS A 69 7.62 7.76 -29.13
N ASN A 70 7.36 6.48 -28.86
CA ASN A 70 8.31 5.46 -28.39
C ASN A 70 8.81 5.62 -26.93
N GLN A 71 8.14 6.41 -26.10
CA GLN A 71 8.45 6.43 -24.65
C GLN A 71 7.97 5.13 -24.01
N LYS A 72 8.79 4.58 -23.11
CA LYS A 72 8.47 3.33 -22.39
C LYS A 72 8.66 3.52 -20.90
N ALA A 73 7.85 2.83 -20.11
CA ALA A 73 8.05 2.72 -18.68
C ALA A 73 8.66 1.35 -18.33
N VAL A 74 9.34 1.27 -17.19
CA VAL A 74 9.80 0.00 -16.62
C VAL A 74 9.09 -0.19 -15.29
N ALA A 75 8.46 -1.35 -15.13
CA ALA A 75 7.82 -1.77 -13.88
C ALA A 75 8.61 -2.92 -13.26
N ILE A 76 9.11 -2.74 -12.04
CA ILE A 76 9.90 -3.75 -11.34
C ILE A 76 8.98 -4.57 -10.43
N PHE A 77 8.93 -5.88 -10.66
CA PHE A 77 8.08 -6.81 -9.91
C PHE A 77 8.92 -7.89 -9.23
N ASP A 78 8.41 -8.48 -8.15
CA ASP A 78 8.87 -9.79 -7.71
C ASP A 78 8.24 -10.91 -8.56
N VAL A 79 8.69 -12.15 -8.38
CA VAL A 79 8.16 -13.33 -9.10
C VAL A 79 6.90 -13.92 -8.45
N TYR A 80 5.99 -13.07 -7.97
CA TYR A 80 4.70 -13.49 -7.46
C TYR A 80 3.73 -13.87 -8.59
N ARG A 81 2.83 -14.85 -8.35
CA ARG A 81 1.93 -15.40 -9.38
C ARG A 81 1.00 -14.35 -10.02
N ALA A 82 0.59 -13.34 -9.26
CA ALA A 82 -0.25 -12.26 -9.81
C ALA A 82 0.53 -11.37 -10.80
N HIS A 83 1.86 -11.30 -10.69
CA HIS A 83 2.72 -10.46 -11.52
C HIS A 83 3.20 -11.16 -12.79
N THR A 84 3.11 -12.50 -12.85
CA THR A 84 3.62 -13.32 -13.96
C THR A 84 2.53 -13.83 -14.89
N GLY A 85 1.27 -13.45 -14.68
CA GLY A 85 0.15 -13.86 -15.51
C GLY A 85 0.20 -13.27 -16.92
N GLU A 86 -0.16 -14.07 -17.93
CA GLU A 86 -0.09 -13.68 -19.34
C GLU A 86 -1.00 -12.50 -19.70
N LYS A 87 -2.17 -12.36 -19.08
CA LYS A 87 -3.07 -11.23 -19.31
C LYS A 87 -2.44 -9.94 -18.81
N LEU A 88 -1.86 -9.96 -17.61
CA LEU A 88 -1.16 -8.79 -17.07
C LEU A 88 0.03 -8.42 -17.96
N LEU A 89 0.87 -9.39 -18.34
CA LEU A 89 2.04 -9.12 -19.18
C LEU A 89 1.66 -8.59 -20.56
N SER A 90 0.60 -9.12 -21.15
CA SER A 90 0.04 -8.62 -22.42
C SER A 90 -0.50 -7.20 -22.26
N HIS A 91 -1.15 -6.90 -21.13
CA HIS A 91 -1.67 -5.57 -20.82
C HIS A 91 -0.57 -4.54 -20.61
N LEU A 92 0.49 -4.88 -19.87
CA LEU A 92 1.67 -4.02 -19.72
C LEU A 92 2.34 -3.74 -21.07
N LYS A 93 2.53 -4.78 -21.89
CA LYS A 93 3.13 -4.65 -23.23
C LYS A 93 2.30 -3.75 -24.15
N LYS A 94 0.96 -3.85 -24.09
CA LYS A 94 0.05 -3.01 -24.89
C LYS A 94 0.21 -1.52 -24.57
N ASN A 95 0.61 -1.20 -23.35
CA ASN A 95 0.79 0.17 -22.87
C ASN A 95 2.27 0.59 -22.76
N ASP A 96 3.17 -0.07 -23.51
CA ASP A 96 4.61 0.25 -23.54
C ASP A 96 5.30 0.21 -22.15
N ILE A 97 4.78 -0.61 -21.24
CA ILE A 97 5.39 -0.89 -19.94
C ILE A 97 6.18 -2.20 -20.02
N ILE A 98 7.48 -2.14 -19.73
CA ILE A 98 8.37 -3.28 -19.70
C ILE A 98 8.43 -3.83 -18.26
N PRO A 99 7.93 -5.05 -17.99
CA PRO A 99 8.11 -5.69 -16.70
C PRO A 99 9.56 -6.18 -16.53
N LEU A 100 10.16 -5.88 -15.38
CA LEU A 100 11.46 -6.39 -14.95
C LEU A 100 11.27 -7.18 -13.66
N PHE A 101 11.62 -8.47 -13.69
CA PHE A 101 11.43 -9.34 -12.54
C PHE A 101 12.68 -9.42 -11.67
N VAL A 102 12.52 -9.11 -10.39
CA VAL A 102 13.51 -9.40 -9.35
C VAL A 102 13.60 -10.92 -9.21
N PRO A 103 14.82 -11.51 -9.30
CA PRO A 103 15.00 -12.94 -9.11
C PRO A 103 14.42 -13.43 -7.79
N ALA A 104 13.98 -14.69 -7.77
CA ALA A 104 13.48 -15.33 -6.57
C ALA A 104 14.47 -15.19 -5.40
N ALA A 105 13.94 -14.94 -4.20
CA ALA A 105 14.73 -14.76 -2.97
C ALA A 105 15.79 -13.62 -3.02
N CYS A 106 15.62 -12.64 -3.91
CA CYS A 106 16.50 -11.47 -4.00
C CYS A 106 15.78 -10.14 -3.74
N THR A 107 14.55 -10.16 -3.24
CA THR A 107 13.79 -8.92 -2.98
C THR A 107 14.45 -8.06 -1.91
N ASP A 108 15.04 -8.69 -0.90
CA ASP A 108 15.86 -8.05 0.14
C ASP A 108 17.13 -7.37 -0.38
N LYS A 109 17.51 -7.60 -1.64
CA LYS A 109 18.73 -7.06 -2.28
C LYS A 109 18.44 -6.17 -3.47
N LEU A 110 17.39 -6.46 -4.23
CA LEU A 110 17.16 -5.89 -5.55
C LEU A 110 15.79 -5.23 -5.72
N GLN A 111 14.85 -5.39 -4.78
CA GLN A 111 13.56 -4.71 -4.83
C GLN A 111 13.65 -3.35 -4.12
N PRO A 112 13.60 -2.20 -4.84
CA PRO A 112 13.85 -0.89 -4.24
C PRO A 112 12.95 -0.55 -3.04
N LEU A 113 11.68 -0.96 -3.08
CA LEU A 113 10.73 -0.71 -2.01
C LEU A 113 11.04 -1.52 -0.75
N ASP A 114 11.54 -2.75 -0.88
CA ASP A 114 11.95 -3.58 0.28
C ASP A 114 13.24 -3.07 0.93
N LEU A 115 14.15 -2.48 0.15
CA LEU A 115 15.41 -1.90 0.63
C LEU A 115 15.24 -0.56 1.38
N SER A 116 14.04 0.03 1.32
CA SER A 116 13.75 1.35 1.87
C SER A 116 12.30 1.42 2.39
N VAL A 117 11.38 1.90 1.56
CA VAL A 117 10.01 2.32 1.89
C VAL A 117 9.25 1.33 2.79
N ASN A 118 9.30 0.04 2.50
CA ASN A 118 8.41 -0.95 3.13
C ASN A 118 8.65 -1.10 4.64
N ARG A 119 9.89 -0.95 5.11
CA ARG A 119 10.17 -1.04 6.55
C ARG A 119 9.55 0.15 7.27
N GLU A 120 9.83 1.36 6.81
CA GLU A 120 9.33 2.61 7.36
C GLU A 120 7.80 2.66 7.32
N TYR A 121 7.19 2.18 6.24
CA TYR A 121 5.73 2.06 6.13
C TYR A 121 5.16 1.12 7.20
N LYS A 122 5.76 -0.06 7.39
CA LYS A 122 5.34 -1.03 8.41
C LYS A 122 5.54 -0.50 9.83
N GLU A 123 6.65 0.21 10.09
CA GLU A 123 6.93 0.81 11.39
C GLU A 123 5.90 1.88 11.76
N GLN A 124 5.53 2.76 10.82
CA GLN A 124 4.49 3.77 11.06
C GLN A 124 3.13 3.14 11.36
N LEU A 125 2.71 2.13 10.59
CA LEU A 125 1.44 1.43 10.84
C LEU A 125 1.45 0.71 12.20
N LYS A 126 2.58 0.11 12.60
CA LYS A 126 2.73 -0.50 13.92
C LYS A 126 2.65 0.53 15.05
N SER A 127 3.29 1.68 14.88
CA SER A 127 3.22 2.77 15.85
C SER A 127 1.77 3.22 16.03
N ASN A 128 1.07 3.50 14.93
CA ASN A 128 -0.33 3.91 14.96
C ASN A 128 -1.22 2.86 15.69
N PHE A 129 -0.97 1.58 15.45
CA PHE A 129 -1.66 0.50 16.15
C PHE A 129 -1.35 0.49 17.65
N HIS A 130 -0.09 0.61 18.06
CA HIS A 130 0.30 0.64 19.47
C HIS A 130 -0.29 1.85 20.20
N ASP A 131 -0.26 3.02 19.60
CA ASP A 131 -0.80 4.25 20.19
C ASP A 131 -2.30 4.14 20.39
N TRP A 132 -3.02 3.68 19.35
CA TRP A 132 -4.46 3.45 19.43
C TRP A 132 -4.81 2.37 20.46
N TYR A 133 -4.13 1.24 20.45
CA TYR A 133 -4.39 0.15 21.38
C TYR A 133 -4.16 0.59 22.83
N SER A 134 -3.07 1.32 23.08
CA SER A 134 -2.77 1.89 24.40
C SER A 134 -3.86 2.86 24.85
N ALA A 135 -4.35 3.73 23.95
CA ALA A 135 -5.44 4.64 24.25
C ALA A 135 -6.74 3.89 24.61
N GLN A 136 -7.07 2.80 23.90
CA GLN A 136 -8.22 1.95 24.22
C GLN A 136 -8.10 1.30 25.60
N VAL A 137 -6.89 0.83 25.96
CA VAL A 137 -6.61 0.24 27.28
C VAL A 137 -6.79 1.30 28.39
N VAL A 138 -6.16 2.46 28.24
CA VAL A 138 -6.24 3.55 29.23
C VAL A 138 -7.69 4.02 29.41
N GLN A 139 -8.44 4.16 28.32
CA GLN A 139 -9.85 4.53 28.38
C GLN A 139 -10.67 3.53 29.20
N GLN A 140 -10.48 2.22 28.98
CA GLN A 140 -11.21 1.19 29.73
C GLN A 140 -10.84 1.18 31.22
N LEU A 141 -9.55 1.37 31.55
CA LEU A 141 -9.09 1.43 32.94
C LEU A 141 -9.68 2.64 33.69
N ASN A 142 -9.63 3.83 33.10
CA ASN A 142 -10.16 5.05 33.71
C ASN A 142 -11.69 4.97 33.94
N HIS A 143 -12.44 4.31 33.05
CA HIS A 143 -13.89 4.13 33.24
C HIS A 143 -14.25 3.06 34.28
N GLN A 144 -13.29 2.21 34.69
CA GLN A 144 -13.54 1.08 35.60
C GLN A 144 -13.09 1.35 37.04
N GLU A 145 -12.19 2.29 37.28
CA GLU A 145 -11.85 2.78 38.64
C GLU A 145 -13.04 3.44 39.35
N ASP A 146 -14.05 3.92 38.61
CA ASP A 146 -15.25 4.56 39.17
C ASP A 146 -16.27 3.58 39.75
N ILE A 147 -16.14 2.24 39.58
CA ILE A 147 -17.27 1.32 39.80
C ILE A 147 -17.10 0.30 40.93
N THR A 148 -15.94 -0.33 41.22
CA THR A 148 -15.85 -1.27 42.37
C THR A 148 -14.41 -1.61 42.77
N GLY A 149 -14.13 -1.58 44.08
CA GLY A 149 -12.84 -1.94 44.69
C GLY A 149 -12.49 -3.43 44.76
N GLU A 150 -12.88 -4.27 43.79
CA GLU A 150 -12.45 -5.67 43.74
C GLU A 150 -12.09 -6.15 42.32
N ARG A 151 -10.94 -6.85 42.27
CA ARG A 151 -10.31 -7.59 41.16
C ARG A 151 -9.88 -6.76 39.93
N ALA A 152 -8.58 -6.90 39.58
CA ALA A 152 -7.98 -6.23 38.43
C ALA A 152 -8.85 -6.37 37.17
N PRO A 153 -9.23 -5.25 36.52
CA PRO A 153 -10.17 -5.27 35.41
C PRO A 153 -9.64 -6.08 34.23
N LYS A 154 -10.54 -6.85 33.60
CA LYS A 154 -10.24 -7.54 32.35
C LYS A 154 -10.42 -6.56 31.19
N VAL A 155 -9.33 -5.93 30.76
CA VAL A 155 -9.31 -5.07 29.57
C VAL A 155 -9.43 -5.93 28.31
N ILE A 156 -10.43 -5.67 27.47
CA ILE A 156 -10.62 -6.36 26.19
C ILE A 156 -10.84 -5.31 25.11
N VAL A 157 -9.85 -5.13 24.24
CA VAL A 157 -9.94 -4.24 23.08
C VAL A 157 -10.66 -4.98 21.94
N ASP A 158 -11.70 -4.37 21.35
CA ASP A 158 -12.42 -4.95 20.21
C ASP A 158 -11.60 -4.82 18.92
N LEU A 159 -11.05 -5.94 18.46
CA LEU A 159 -10.24 -6.04 17.24
C LEU A 159 -11.02 -6.59 16.04
N LYS A 160 -12.36 -6.61 16.09
CA LYS A 160 -13.16 -7.05 14.94
C LYS A 160 -12.79 -6.26 13.69
N THR A 161 -12.75 -6.95 12.57
CA THR A 161 -12.42 -6.37 11.26
C THR A 161 -13.32 -5.19 10.89
N SER A 162 -14.59 -5.17 11.31
CA SER A 162 -15.50 -4.04 11.09
C SER A 162 -15.10 -2.76 11.84
N ILE A 163 -14.40 -2.91 12.98
CA ILE A 163 -13.83 -1.81 13.76
C ILE A 163 -12.48 -1.42 13.18
N MET A 164 -11.63 -2.41 12.89
CA MET A 164 -10.24 -2.16 12.46
C MET A 164 -10.13 -1.59 11.05
N LYS A 165 -11.01 -1.94 10.11
CA LYS A 165 -10.93 -1.49 8.71
C LYS A 165 -10.92 0.03 8.53
N PRO A 166 -11.86 0.83 9.09
CA PRO A 166 -11.83 2.30 8.99
C PRO A 166 -10.63 2.91 9.72
N ILE A 167 -10.26 2.38 10.87
CA ILE A 167 -9.09 2.85 11.62
C ILE A 167 -7.80 2.62 10.81
N HIS A 168 -7.65 1.41 10.24
CA HIS A 168 -6.55 1.06 9.35
C HIS A 168 -6.52 1.95 8.11
N ALA A 169 -7.66 2.23 7.49
CA ALA A 169 -7.76 3.11 6.33
C ALA A 169 -7.16 4.49 6.63
N GLN A 170 -7.53 5.08 7.77
CA GLN A 170 -6.97 6.35 8.25
C GLN A 170 -5.44 6.27 8.42
N TRP A 171 -4.94 5.20 9.04
CA TRP A 171 -3.51 5.01 9.25
C TRP A 171 -2.73 4.86 7.95
N VAL A 172 -3.26 4.14 6.97
CA VAL A 172 -2.60 3.95 5.68
C VAL A 172 -2.55 5.28 4.93
N VAL A 173 -3.65 6.04 4.89
CA VAL A 173 -3.67 7.35 4.22
C VAL A 173 -2.68 8.32 4.87
N SER A 174 -2.68 8.44 6.20
CA SER A 174 -1.73 9.31 6.91
C SER A 174 -0.28 8.86 6.72
N THR A 175 -0.03 7.55 6.77
CA THR A 175 1.32 6.98 6.55
C THR A 175 1.81 7.26 5.13
N HIS A 176 0.95 7.09 4.13
CA HIS A 176 1.29 7.39 2.75
C HIS A 176 1.64 8.87 2.57
N GLN A 177 0.85 9.78 3.15
CA GLN A 177 1.12 11.23 3.11
C GLN A 177 2.46 11.60 3.75
N ILE A 178 2.82 10.97 4.87
CA ILE A 178 4.12 11.20 5.51
C ILE A 178 5.26 10.71 4.60
N ILE A 179 5.16 9.48 4.09
CA ILE A 179 6.23 8.86 3.32
C ILE A 179 6.38 9.50 1.93
N SER A 180 5.29 9.98 1.32
CA SER A 180 5.35 10.66 0.02
C SER A 180 6.18 11.94 0.05
N THR A 181 6.32 12.59 1.21
CA THR A 181 7.22 13.75 1.38
C THR A 181 8.70 13.36 1.47
N ARG A 182 9.01 12.10 1.75
CA ARG A 182 10.38 11.60 1.96
C ARG A 182 10.98 11.06 0.66
N THR A 183 11.08 11.89 -0.37
CA THR A 183 11.60 11.47 -1.69
C THR A 183 13.00 10.85 -1.64
N ASP A 184 13.82 11.28 -0.68
CA ASP A 184 15.17 10.74 -0.49
C ASP A 184 15.17 9.29 0.00
N LEU A 185 14.18 8.92 0.82
CA LEU A 185 14.00 7.53 1.26
C LEU A 185 13.72 6.64 0.04
N ILE A 186 12.81 7.08 -0.83
CA ILE A 186 12.42 6.34 -2.04
C ILE A 186 13.62 6.20 -2.99
N LYS A 187 14.31 7.32 -3.28
CA LYS A 187 15.53 7.30 -4.11
C LYS A 187 16.63 6.43 -3.50
N SER A 188 16.73 6.35 -2.18
CA SER A 188 17.74 5.50 -1.52
C SER A 188 17.54 4.01 -1.83
N GLY A 189 16.29 3.54 -1.93
CA GLY A 189 15.98 2.16 -2.32
C GLY A 189 16.51 1.83 -3.72
N PHE A 190 16.27 2.74 -4.67
CA PHE A 190 16.75 2.57 -6.05
C PHE A 190 18.28 2.62 -6.16
N ARG A 191 18.95 3.50 -5.39
CA ARG A 191 20.42 3.51 -5.31
C ARG A 191 20.97 2.20 -4.73
N LYS A 192 20.38 1.69 -3.65
CA LYS A 192 20.79 0.41 -3.04
C LYS A 192 20.60 -0.78 -3.99
N ALA A 193 19.57 -0.74 -4.84
CA ALA A 193 19.33 -1.74 -5.88
C ALA A 193 20.24 -1.58 -7.12
N GLY A 194 21.08 -0.55 -7.19
CA GLY A 194 21.97 -0.27 -8.32
C GLY A 194 21.28 0.32 -9.55
N LEU A 195 20.14 1.00 -9.35
CA LEU A 195 19.31 1.57 -10.42
C LEU A 195 19.39 3.11 -10.52
N LEU A 196 20.16 3.74 -9.62
CA LEU A 196 20.44 5.18 -9.56
C LEU A 196 21.89 5.44 -9.15
#